data_AF-A0A7L0WWS6-F1
#
_entry.id   AF-A0A7L0WWS6-F1
#
_cell.length_a   1.000
_cell.length_b   1.000
_cell.length_c   1.000
_cell.angle_alpha   90.00
_cell.angle_beta   90.00
_cell.angle_gamma   90.00
#
_symmetry.space_group_name_H-M   'P 1'
#
loop_
_entity.id
_entity.type
_entity.pdbx_description
1 polymer ?
#
loop_
_entity_poly.entity_id
_entity_poly.type
_entity_poly.pdbx_seq_one_letter_code
_entity_poly.pdbx_strand_id
1 'polypeptide(L)'
;DSLQGYVESTGPAALRGLLRDCGGRCCLFNNRAVGAQRDAQVDELLTLVQKMLKEGPSPHYTNELYVEATRLLECVDTELEKKCELLS
;
A
#
# COMPACT_ATOMS: atom_id res chain seq x y z
N ASP A 1 -22.17 2.71 11.96
CA ASP A 1 -21.75 3.31 10.69
C ASP A 1 -20.35 2.87 10.32
N SER A 2 -20.16 2.39 9.08
CA SER A 2 -18.82 2.05 8.58
C SER A 2 -18.17 3.27 7.94
N LEU A 3 -16.83 3.37 8.01
CA LEU A 3 -16.07 4.42 7.32
C LEU A 3 -16.46 4.48 5.83
N GLN A 4 -16.59 3.32 5.19
CA GLN A 4 -16.97 3.23 3.79
C GLN A 4 -18.35 3.86 3.53
N GLY A 5 -19.35 3.55 4.36
CA GLY A 5 -20.67 4.16 4.25
C GLY A 5 -20.67 5.67 4.48
N TYR A 6 -19.83 6.17 5.39
CA TYR A 6 -19.63 7.62 5.59
C TYR A 6 -19.04 8.29 4.34
N VAL A 7 -17.97 7.71 3.78
CA VAL A 7 -17.31 8.30 2.61
C VAL A 7 -18.17 8.22 1.35
N GLU A 8 -18.90 7.13 1.16
CA GLU A 8 -19.81 6.97 0.01
C GLU A 8 -21.00 7.95 0.07
N SER A 9 -21.54 8.21 1.28
CA SER A 9 -22.71 9.08 1.46
C SER A 9 -22.37 10.58 1.56
N THR A 10 -21.23 10.94 2.15
CA THR A 10 -20.92 12.34 2.50
C THR A 10 -19.56 12.84 2.01
N GLY A 11 -18.70 11.95 1.49
CA GLY A 11 -17.35 12.32 1.04
C GLY A 11 -17.33 13.19 -0.23
N PRO A 12 -16.30 14.02 -0.45
CA PRO A 12 -16.12 14.75 -1.71
C PRO A 12 -16.08 13.81 -2.92
N ALA A 13 -16.53 14.27 -4.10
CA ALA A 13 -16.57 13.45 -5.31
C ALA A 13 -15.19 12.86 -5.68
N ALA A 14 -14.12 13.63 -5.49
CA ALA A 14 -12.75 13.18 -5.70
C ALA A 14 -12.37 12.01 -4.77
N LEU A 15 -12.77 12.08 -3.48
CA LEU A 15 -12.50 11.03 -2.50
C LEU A 15 -13.25 9.73 -2.84
N ARG A 16 -14.52 9.84 -3.26
CA ARG A 16 -15.28 8.68 -3.74
C ARG A 16 -14.66 8.06 -4.99
N GLY A 17 -14.17 8.88 -5.92
CA GLY A 17 -13.42 8.43 -7.09
C GLY A 17 -12.18 7.65 -6.70
N LEU A 18 -11.35 8.22 -5.82
CA LEU A 18 -10.13 7.58 -5.31
C LEU A 18 -10.43 6.24 -4.62
N LEU A 19 -11.46 6.15 -3.77
CA LEU A 19 -11.82 4.90 -3.12
C LEU A 19 -12.24 3.83 -4.14
N ARG A 20 -13.00 4.21 -5.17
CA ARG A 20 -13.39 3.28 -6.23
C ARG A 20 -12.17 2.78 -7.01
N ASP A 21 -11.25 3.67 -7.35
CA ASP A 21 -10.02 3.30 -8.07
C ASP A 21 -9.10 2.42 -7.19
N CYS A 22 -9.16 2.62 -5.88
CA CYS A 22 -8.55 1.75 -4.88
C CYS A 22 -9.35 0.46 -4.61
N GLY A 23 -10.44 0.16 -5.33
CA GLY A 23 -11.23 -1.06 -5.15
C GLY A 23 -12.00 -1.12 -3.82
N GLY A 24 -12.36 0.03 -3.26
CA GLY A 24 -13.05 0.15 -1.97
C GLY A 24 -12.16 -0.15 -0.75
N ARG A 25 -10.85 -0.31 -0.95
CA ARG A 25 -9.90 -0.63 0.13
C ARG A 25 -9.59 0.63 0.95
N CYS A 26 -10.01 0.64 2.22
CA CYS A 26 -9.71 1.70 3.19
C CYS A 26 -9.69 1.16 4.62
N CYS A 27 -8.96 1.82 5.52
CA CYS A 27 -8.95 1.54 6.97
C CYS A 27 -9.05 2.86 7.75
N LEU A 28 -9.72 2.84 8.90
CA LEU A 28 -9.75 3.98 9.85
C LEU A 28 -8.72 3.76 10.96
N PHE A 29 -7.85 4.74 11.19
CA PHE A 29 -6.88 4.69 12.28
C PHE A 29 -7.11 5.81 13.29
N ASN A 30 -7.11 5.46 14.57
CA ASN A 30 -6.95 6.41 15.66
C ASN A 30 -5.53 6.26 16.22
N ASN A 31 -4.63 7.16 15.81
CA ASN A 31 -3.22 7.13 16.24
C ASN A 31 -3.00 7.37 17.75
N ARG A 32 -4.08 7.64 18.50
CA ARG A 32 -4.05 7.74 19.97
C ARG A 32 -4.59 6.47 20.67
N ALA A 33 -5.08 5.49 19.91
CA ALA A 33 -5.56 4.23 20.47
C ALA A 33 -4.41 3.47 21.16
N VAL A 34 -4.75 2.75 22.23
CA VAL A 34 -3.81 1.94 23.01
C VAL A 34 -4.41 0.56 23.30
N GLY A 35 -3.54 -0.40 23.61
CA GLY A 35 -3.95 -1.78 23.94
C GLY A 35 -4.82 -2.42 22.85
N ALA A 36 -5.86 -3.14 23.26
CA ALA A 36 -6.72 -3.92 22.37
C ALA A 36 -7.35 -3.09 21.23
N GLN A 37 -7.64 -1.81 21.44
CA GLN A 37 -8.20 -0.96 20.38
C GLN A 37 -7.16 -0.73 19.26
N ARG A 38 -5.91 -0.47 19.63
CA ARG A 38 -4.81 -0.32 18.67
C ARG A 38 -4.58 -1.63 17.93
N ASP A 39 -4.55 -2.73 18.66
CA ASP A 39 -4.27 -4.05 18.08
C ASP A 39 -5.37 -4.45 17.08
N ALA A 40 -6.64 -4.18 17.38
CA ALA A 40 -7.75 -4.39 16.45
C ALA A 40 -7.64 -3.56 15.15
N GLN A 41 -7.17 -2.31 15.23
CA GLN A 41 -6.95 -1.47 14.03
C GLN A 41 -5.78 -1.98 13.18
N VAL A 42 -4.71 -2.47 13.83
CA VAL A 42 -3.59 -3.10 13.13
C VAL A 42 -4.03 -4.39 12.43
N ASP A 43 -4.86 -5.21 13.08
CA ASP A 43 -5.40 -6.43 12.49
C ASP A 43 -6.30 -6.14 11.28
N GLU A 44 -7.12 -5.09 11.32
CA GLU A 44 -7.91 -4.63 10.17
C GLU A 44 -7.01 -4.31 8.96
N LEU A 45 -5.93 -3.55 9.20
CA LEU A 45 -4.97 -3.18 8.16
C LEU A 45 -4.25 -4.40 7.58
N LEU A 46 -3.74 -5.30 8.44
CA LEU A 46 -3.03 -6.49 8.00
C LEU A 46 -3.95 -7.42 7.21
N THR A 47 -5.22 -7.54 7.60
CA THR A 47 -6.22 -8.30 6.85
C THR A 47 -6.41 -7.73 5.45
N LEU A 48 -6.48 -6.40 5.33
CA LEU A 48 -6.60 -5.73 4.02
C LEU A 48 -5.36 -5.96 3.15
N VAL A 49 -4.14 -5.85 3.72
CA VAL A 49 -2.89 -6.12 3.01
C VAL A 49 -2.83 -7.58 2.54
N GLN A 50 -3.18 -8.53 3.40
CA GLN A 50 -3.20 -9.96 3.03
C GLN A 50 -4.20 -10.25 1.91
N LYS A 51 -5.37 -9.58 1.92
CA LYS A 51 -6.34 -9.68 0.83
C LYS A 51 -5.74 -9.17 -0.49
N MET A 52 -5.06 -8.03 -0.47
CA MET A 52 -4.38 -7.48 -1.64
C MET A 52 -3.33 -8.44 -2.21
N LEU A 53 -2.56 -9.10 -1.35
CA LEU A 53 -1.54 -10.06 -1.76
C LEU A 53 -2.14 -11.34 -2.38
N LYS A 54 -3.33 -11.76 -1.95
CA LYS A 54 -4.03 -12.95 -2.49
C LYS A 54 -4.72 -12.67 -3.81
N GLU A 55 -5.27 -11.47 -4.00
CA GLU A 55 -6.03 -11.09 -5.19
C GLU A 55 -5.15 -10.51 -6.30
N GLY A 56 -3.95 -10.04 -5.95
CA GLY A 56 -3.01 -9.46 -6.90
C GLY A 56 -2.32 -10.50 -7.80
N PRO A 57 -1.95 -10.14 -9.03
CA PRO A 57 -1.19 -11.01 -9.94
C PRO A 57 0.26 -11.24 -9.49
N SER A 58 0.75 -10.45 -8.52
CA SER A 58 2.12 -10.48 -8.01
C SER A 58 2.10 -10.28 -6.48
N PRO A 59 3.03 -10.91 -5.74
CA PRO A 59 3.18 -10.73 -4.30
C PRO A 59 3.68 -9.34 -3.90
N HIS A 60 4.09 -8.50 -4.85
CA HIS A 60 4.48 -7.12 -4.61
C HIS A 60 4.28 -6.29 -5.88
N TYR A 61 4.15 -4.97 -5.70
CA TYR A 61 4.18 -4.05 -6.82
C TYR A 61 5.58 -4.07 -7.46
N THR A 62 5.63 -4.18 -8.79
CA THR A 62 6.87 -4.13 -9.56
C THR A 62 6.61 -3.38 -10.87
N ASN A 63 7.68 -2.85 -11.46
CA ASN A 63 7.71 -2.21 -12.77
C ASN A 63 9.14 -2.34 -13.32
N GLU A 64 9.39 -1.81 -14.52
CA GLU A 64 10.71 -1.88 -15.17
C GLU A 64 11.83 -1.32 -14.28
N LEU A 65 11.56 -0.21 -13.56
CA LEU A 65 12.50 0.39 -12.64
C LEU A 65 12.86 -0.55 -11.48
N TYR A 66 11.86 -1.19 -10.86
CA TYR A 66 12.10 -2.17 -9.79
C TYR A 66 12.88 -3.39 -10.28
N VAL A 67 12.57 -3.89 -11.49
CA VAL A 67 13.28 -5.02 -12.09
C VAL A 67 14.75 -4.69 -12.31
N GLU A 68 15.05 -3.51 -12.86
CA GLU A 68 16.43 -3.08 -13.10
C GLU A 68 17.17 -2.80 -11.78
N ALA A 69 16.50 -2.20 -10.80
CA ALA A 69 17.06 -1.99 -9.48
C ALA A 69 17.44 -3.32 -8.79
N THR A 70 16.57 -4.34 -8.86
CA THR A 70 16.88 -5.67 -8.33
C THR A 70 18.09 -6.28 -9.03
N ARG A 71 18.17 -6.18 -10.36
CA ARG A 71 19.30 -6.69 -11.14
C ARG A 71 20.63 -6.02 -10.78
N LEU A 72 20.61 -4.70 -10.61
CA LEU A 72 21.79 -3.94 -10.21
C LEU A 72 22.20 -4.30 -8.78
N LEU A 73 21.25 -4.49 -7.85
CA LEU A 73 21.56 -4.91 -6.48
C LEU A 73 22.28 -6.27 -6.44
N GLU A 74 21.92 -7.20 -7.32
CA GLU A 74 22.60 -8.50 -7.46
C GLU A 74 24.02 -8.38 -8.07
N CYS A 75 24.34 -7.26 -8.72
CA CYS A 75 25.67 -6.99 -9.27
C CYS A 75 26.62 -6.51 -8.16
N VAL A 76 27.58 -7.34 -7.74
CA VAL A 76 28.44 -7.07 -6.57
C VAL A 76 29.49 -5.96 -6.84
N ASP A 77 29.81 -5.69 -8.11
CA ASP A 77 30.97 -4.89 -8.49
C ASP A 77 30.70 -3.37 -8.64
N THR A 78 29.46 -2.93 -8.41
CA THR A 78 29.10 -1.51 -8.54
C THR A 78 28.69 -0.90 -7.20
N GLU A 79 29.26 0.26 -6.90
CA GLU A 79 28.90 1.08 -5.74
C GLU A 79 27.46 1.58 -5.85
N LEU A 80 26.76 1.68 -4.73
CA LEU A 80 25.32 1.99 -4.70
C LEU A 80 24.99 3.31 -5.41
N GLU A 81 25.85 4.32 -5.30
CA GLU A 81 25.67 5.62 -5.96
C GLU A 81 25.65 5.48 -7.49
N LYS A 82 26.56 4.68 -8.06
CA LYS A 82 26.59 4.40 -9.50
C LYS A 82 25.36 3.64 -9.97
N LYS A 83 24.81 2.76 -9.12
CA LYS A 83 23.56 2.04 -9.43
C LYS A 83 22.36 2.98 -9.50
N CYS A 84 22.30 3.99 -8.62
CA CYS A 84 21.24 5.01 -8.65
C CYS A 84 21.31 5.88 -9.92
N GLU A 85 22.50 6.24 -10.39
CA GLU A 85 22.68 6.99 -11.64
C GLU A 85 22.16 6.20 -12.86
N LEU A 86 22.33 4.88 -12.87
CA LEU A 86 21.84 4.02 -13.96
C LEU A 86 20.31 3.88 -13.99
N LEU A 87 19.62 4.25 -12.91
CA LEU A 87 18.16 4.16 -12.75
C LEU A 87 17.44 5.51 -12.95
N SER A 88 18.18 6.58 -13.21
CA SER A 88 17.68 7.96 -13.35
C SER A 88 17.35 8.31 -14.81
#